data_AF-A0A250JNL5-F1
#
_entry.id   AF-A0A250JNL5-F1
#
_cell.length_a   1.000
_cell.length_b   1.000
_cell.length_c   1.000
_cell.angle_alpha   90.00
_cell.angle_beta   90.00
_cell.angle_gamma   90.00
#
_symmetry.space_group_name_H-M   'P 1'
#
loop_
_entity.id
_entity.type
_entity.pdbx_description
1 polymer ?
#
loop_
_entity_poly.entity_id
_entity_poly.type
_entity_poly.pdbx_seq_one_letter_code
_entity_poly.pdbx_strand_id
1 'polypeptide(L)' 'MTGSQVAAEGSAPDTEKAQDLSLPDWKRRCIQNYVNCKEYDWMGSCYDCMRYCEGQQEWPDDKCRPRGKSN' A
#
# COMPACT_ATOMS: atom_id res chain seq x y z
N MET A 1 -27.81 -10.51 50.34
CA MET A 1 -28.19 -11.54 49.36
C MET A 1 -27.72 -11.05 47.99
N THR A 2 -26.93 -11.88 47.31
CA THR A 2 -26.43 -11.82 45.92
C THR A 2 -26.78 -10.62 45.03
N GLY A 3 -25.76 -10.06 44.36
CA GLY A 3 -25.92 -9.21 43.17
C GLY A 3 -26.23 -10.03 41.91
N SER A 4 -26.46 -9.33 40.78
CA SER A 4 -26.34 -9.73 39.36
C SER A 4 -27.14 -8.72 38.50
N GLN A 5 -26.52 -7.86 37.67
CA GLN A 5 -26.20 -8.05 36.22
C GLN A 5 -27.48 -8.06 35.31
N VAL A 6 -27.61 -7.46 34.12
CA VAL A 6 -26.74 -7.03 32.99
C VAL A 6 -27.57 -6.20 31.96
N ALA A 7 -26.89 -5.69 30.91
CA ALA A 7 -27.36 -5.17 29.60
C ALA A 7 -27.45 -3.63 29.50
N ALA A 8 -26.88 -2.95 28.50
CA ALA A 8 -26.66 -3.35 27.12
C ALA A 8 -25.21 -3.11 26.67
N GLU A 9 -24.65 -4.17 26.10
CA GLU A 9 -23.38 -4.18 25.40
C GLU A 9 -23.51 -3.30 24.15
N GLY A 10 -22.60 -2.33 24.05
CA GLY A 10 -22.42 -1.51 22.87
C GLY A 10 -22.06 -2.40 21.69
N SER A 11 -23.06 -2.62 20.85
CA SER A 11 -23.04 -3.02 19.45
C SER A 11 -21.66 -2.97 18.77
N ALA A 12 -21.24 -4.16 18.34
CA ALA A 12 -20.39 -4.47 17.19
C ALA A 12 -18.97 -3.86 17.14
N PRO A 13 -17.90 -4.68 17.27
CA PRO A 13 -16.63 -4.34 16.67
C PRO A 13 -16.75 -4.45 15.14
N ASP A 14 -17.17 -3.40 14.44
CA ASP A 14 -16.93 -3.26 12.99
C ASP A 14 -15.44 -2.90 12.77
N THR A 15 -14.57 -3.82 13.17
CA THR A 15 -13.13 -3.80 12.86
C THR A 15 -12.77 -5.13 12.21
N GLU A 16 -13.64 -5.66 11.36
CA GLU A 16 -13.33 -6.85 10.55
C GLU A 16 -12.59 -6.50 9.25
N LYS A 17 -12.47 -5.22 8.91
CA LYS A 17 -11.70 -4.73 7.74
C LYS A 17 -10.35 -4.09 8.11
N ALA A 18 -9.81 -4.41 9.29
CA ALA A 18 -8.44 -4.05 9.68
C ALA A 18 -7.61 -5.28 10.04
N GLN A 19 -8.06 -6.48 9.66
CA GLN A 19 -7.37 -7.74 9.90
C GLN A 19 -6.36 -8.09 8.79
N ASP A 20 -6.40 -7.37 7.66
CA ASP A 20 -5.42 -7.47 6.56
C ASP A 20 -4.70 -6.11 6.38
N LEU A 21 -4.08 -5.61 7.45
CA LEU A 21 -3.17 -4.45 7.37
C LEU A 21 -1.82 -4.82 6.74
N SER A 22 -1.68 -6.05 6.26
CA SER A 22 -0.62 -6.43 5.34
C SER A 22 -0.97 -5.88 3.97
N LEU A 23 -0.53 -4.65 3.68
CA LEU A 23 -0.50 -4.16 2.30
C LEU A 23 0.01 -5.30 1.40
N PRO A 24 -0.73 -5.67 0.35
CA PRO A 24 -0.32 -6.77 -0.52
C PRO A 24 1.08 -6.48 -1.06
N ASP A 25 1.86 -7.53 -1.30
CA ASP A 25 3.29 -7.39 -1.61
C ASP A 25 3.54 -6.47 -2.82
N TRP A 26 2.62 -6.48 -3.79
CA TRP A 26 2.66 -5.54 -4.92
C TRP A 26 2.62 -4.08 -4.46
N LYS A 27 1.78 -3.74 -3.49
CA LYS A 27 1.62 -2.36 -3.01
C LYS A 27 2.84 -1.90 -2.24
N ARG A 28 3.46 -2.79 -1.45
CA ARG A 28 4.78 -2.53 -0.84
C ARG A 28 5.83 -2.24 -1.92
N ARG A 29 5.87 -3.06 -2.98
CA ARG A 29 6.80 -2.90 -4.09
C ARG A 29 6.57 -1.60 -4.87
N CYS A 30 5.32 -1.24 -5.14
CA CYS A 30 4.97 0.04 -5.75
C CYS A 30 5.45 1.23 -4.92
N ILE A 31 5.23 1.21 -3.60
CA ILE A 31 5.64 2.29 -2.70
C ILE A 31 7.16 2.39 -2.66
N GLN A 32 7.87 1.26 -2.53
CA GLN A 32 9.33 1.25 -2.56
C GLN A 32 9.88 1.80 -3.87
N ASN A 33 9.35 1.36 -5.01
CA ASN A 33 9.74 1.87 -6.32
C ASN A 33 9.37 3.34 -6.53
N TYR A 34 8.24 3.81 -5.98
CA TYR A 34 7.88 5.22 -6.01
C TYR A 34 8.86 6.10 -5.24
N VAL A 35 9.26 5.67 -4.03
CA VAL A 35 10.30 6.35 -3.26
C VAL A 35 11.61 6.34 -4.02
N ASN A 36 12.06 5.18 -4.53
CA ASN A 36 13.26 5.09 -5.36
C ASN A 36 13.17 5.98 -6.60
N CYS A 37 12.01 6.05 -7.24
CA CYS A 37 11.78 6.90 -8.41
C CYS A 37 12.00 8.37 -8.09
N LYS A 38 11.54 8.84 -6.93
CA LYS A 38 11.75 10.22 -6.48
C LYS A 38 13.18 10.49 -5.99
N GLU A 39 13.80 9.53 -5.30
CA GLU A 39 15.16 9.66 -4.76
C GLU A 39 16.23 9.63 -5.86
N TYR A 40 16.06 8.76 -6.86
CA TYR A 40 17.03 8.51 -7.92
C TYR A 40 16.64 9.12 -9.27
N ASP A 41 15.62 10.00 -9.30
CA ASP A 41 15.09 10.66 -10.50
C ASP A 41 14.96 9.68 -11.69
N TRP A 42 14.15 8.62 -11.48
CA TRP A 42 13.97 7.58 -12.50
C TRP A 42 13.40 8.16 -13.80
N MET A 43 13.55 7.40 -14.88
CA MET A 43 12.90 7.73 -16.15
C MET A 43 11.38 7.65 -15.97
N GLY A 44 10.64 8.64 -16.49
CA GLY A 44 9.17 8.70 -16.40
C GLY A 44 8.62 9.56 -15.27
N SER A 45 7.30 9.76 -15.25
CA SER A 45 6.59 10.47 -14.17
C SER A 45 6.33 9.49 -13.04
N CYS A 46 7.05 9.59 -11.91
CA CYS A 46 6.88 8.69 -10.76
C CYS A 46 5.44 8.56 -10.29
N TYR A 47 4.66 9.62 -10.43
CA TYR A 47 3.24 9.62 -10.10
C TYR A 47 2.39 8.80 -11.10
N ASP A 48 2.68 8.88 -12.40
CA ASP A 48 2.09 7.99 -13.40
C ASP A 48 2.44 6.54 -13.10
N CYS A 49 3.71 6.25 -12.82
CA CYS A 49 4.18 4.91 -12.48
C CYS A 49 3.40 4.33 -11.30
N MET A 50 3.19 5.12 -10.25
CA MET A 50 2.41 4.74 -9.09
C MET A 50 0.95 4.42 -9.45
N ARG A 51 0.31 5.28 -10.26
CA ARG A 51 -1.07 5.03 -10.73
C ARG A 51 -1.19 3.77 -11.58
N TYR A 52 -0.24 3.54 -12.49
CA TYR A 52 -0.17 2.30 -13.26
C TYR A 52 0.02 1.09 -12.35
N CYS A 53 0.86 1.22 -11.32
CA CYS A 53 1.09 0.19 -10.33
C CYS A 53 -0.16 -0.15 -9.51
N GLU A 54 -1.01 0.83 -9.21
CA GLU A 54 -2.29 0.57 -8.54
C GLU A 54 -3.32 -0.11 -9.45
N GLY A 55 -3.34 0.23 -10.75
CA GLY A 55 -4.24 -0.39 -11.72
C GLY A 55 -3.86 -1.83 -12.09
N GLN A 56 -2.57 -2.05 -12.36
CA GLN A 56 -2.03 -3.36 -12.78
C GLN A 56 -1.54 -4.21 -11.61
N GLN A 57 -1.46 -3.63 -10.40
CA GLN A 57 -0.85 -4.27 -9.23
C GLN A 57 0.61 -4.68 -9.49
N GLU A 58 1.30 -3.97 -10.39
CA GLU A 58 2.67 -4.27 -10.78
C GLU A 58 3.38 -2.99 -11.23
N TRP A 59 4.63 -2.81 -10.81
CA TRP A 59 5.38 -1.61 -11.15
C TRP A 59 5.83 -1.66 -12.61
N PRO A 60 5.56 -0.62 -13.41
CA PRO A 60 5.92 -0.61 -14.83
C PRO A 60 7.42 -0.32 -15.03
N ASP A 61 8.29 -1.30 -14.78
CA ASP A 61 9.76 -1.20 -14.94
C ASP A 61 10.19 -0.75 -16.36
N ASP A 62 9.41 -1.04 -17.40
CA ASP A 62 9.68 -0.56 -18.76
C ASP A 62 9.66 0.96 -18.88
N LYS A 63 8.71 1.61 -18.19
CA LYS A 63 8.51 3.06 -18.23
C LYS A 63 9.25 3.76 -17.11
N CYS A 64 9.36 3.09 -15.98
CA CYS A 64 9.72 3.65 -14.69
C CYS A 64 10.88 2.88 -14.10
N ARG A 65 12.07 3.21 -14.59
CA ARG A 65 13.34 2.56 -14.23
C ARG A 65 14.41 3.56 -13.87
N PRO A 66 15.38 3.18 -13.02
CA PRO A 66 16.52 4.02 -12.72
C PRO A 66 17.21 4.52 -14.00
N ARG A 67 17.50 5.82 -14.05
CA ARG A 67 18.19 6.44 -15.20
C ARG A 67 19.64 6.01 -15.37
N GLY A 68 20.19 5.16 -14.50
CA GLY A 68 21.62 4.90 -14.42
C GLY A 68 22.01 3.43 -14.38
N LYS A 69 22.21 2.84 -15.57
CA LYS A 69 23.46 2.17 -15.97
C LYS A 69 23.63 2.30 -17.50
N SER A 70 23.80 3.52 -18.01
CA SER A 70 24.61 3.69 -19.24
C SER A 70 26.01 4.07 -18.77
N ASN A 71 26.86 3.04 -18.84
CA ASN A 71 28.33 3.02 -18.78
C ASN A 71 29.08 4.30 -18.39
#